data_AF-A0A966FU87-F1
#
_entry.id   AF-A0A966FU87-F1
#
_cell.length_a   1.000
_cell.length_b   1.000
_cell.length_c   1.000
_cell.angle_alpha   90.00
_cell.angle_beta   90.00
_cell.angle_gamma   90.00
#
_symmetry.space_group_name_H-M   'P 1'
#
loop_
_entity.id
_entity.type
_entity.pdbx_description
1 polymer ?
#
loop_
_entity_poly.entity_id
_entity_poly.type
_entity_poly.pdbx_seq_one_letter_code
_entity_poly.pdbx_strand_id
1 'polypeptide(L)'
;MGLHTLEVHSPAVARQWWTRLEQFLVCQGVAELTRIWPVKQALDHGSAGKHHERALSLAREAGILEEYELARLGEPSWITDRKLHVFGKKGRLINGRALCPRKCKRRARGRMVRTLRADCDKRQILVDLAYAEHLRRKALKQYWQDVIASGEKCCRTMRGCPLAAHEDQAAMDGEEKG
;
A
#
# COMPACT_ATOMS: atom_id res chain seq x y z
N MET A 1 -1.01 6.34 10.13
CA MET A 1 -1.41 7.76 10.17
C MET A 1 -0.33 8.62 9.56
N GLY A 2 -0.58 9.22 8.39
CA GLY A 2 0.29 10.23 7.81
C GLY A 2 0.10 11.49 8.63
N LEU A 3 1.11 11.85 9.41
CA LEU A 3 1.11 13.09 10.18
C LEU A 3 1.35 14.25 9.20
N HIS A 4 0.34 14.57 8.40
CA HIS A 4 0.20 15.92 7.90
C HIS A 4 -0.17 16.78 9.10
N THR A 5 0.49 17.92 9.27
CA THR A 5 0.06 18.97 10.20
C THR A 5 -1.39 19.31 9.86
N LEU A 6 -2.30 18.99 10.79
CA LEU A 6 -3.69 19.44 10.70
C LEU A 6 -3.75 20.85 11.26
N GLU A 7 -3.86 21.85 10.39
CA GLU A 7 -4.15 23.21 10.82
C GLU A 7 -5.58 23.29 11.33
N VAL A 8 -5.74 23.48 12.63
CA VAL A 8 -7.04 23.54 13.30
C VAL A 8 -7.65 24.93 13.10
N HIS A 9 -8.47 25.07 12.06
CA HIS A 9 -9.18 26.31 11.72
C HIS A 9 -10.69 26.22 12.00
N SER A 10 -11.18 25.08 12.50
CA SER A 10 -12.59 24.92 12.86
C SER A 10 -12.79 23.87 13.96
N PRO A 11 -13.91 23.92 14.72
CA PRO A 11 -14.25 22.89 15.69
C PRO A 11 -14.36 21.48 15.09
N ALA A 12 -14.77 21.35 13.82
CA ALA A 12 -14.84 20.07 13.14
C ALA A 12 -13.45 19.45 12.90
N VAL A 13 -12.49 20.27 12.48
CA VAL A 13 -11.09 19.85 12.31
C VAL A 13 -10.45 19.53 13.65
N ALA A 14 -10.76 20.30 14.70
CA ALA A 14 -10.32 20.01 16.07
C ALA A 14 -10.80 18.62 16.53
N ARG A 15 -12.09 18.30 16.33
CA ARG A 15 -12.62 16.97 16.66
C ARG A 15 -11.90 15.85 15.90
N GLN A 16 -11.67 16.04 14.61
CA GLN A 16 -10.94 15.05 13.80
C GLN A 16 -9.51 14.85 14.31
N TRP A 17 -8.85 15.93 14.73
CA TRP A 17 -7.51 15.84 15.32
C TRP A 17 -7.51 15.02 16.61
N TRP A 18 -8.44 15.29 17.53
CA TRP A 18 -8.57 14.52 18.78
C TRP A 18 -8.84 13.04 18.53
N THR A 19 -9.72 12.70 17.57
CA THR A 19 -9.97 11.29 17.20
C THR A 19 -8.72 10.62 16.65
N ARG A 20 -7.90 11.32 15.84
CA ARG A 20 -6.63 10.77 15.33
C ARG A 20 -5.63 10.56 16.47
N LEU A 21 -5.57 11.47 17.44
CA LEU A 21 -4.71 11.33 18.60
C LEU A 21 -5.11 10.14 19.48
N GLU A 22 -6.40 10.01 19.79
CA GLU A 22 -6.92 8.86 20.54
C GLU A 22 -6.56 7.53 19.86
N GLN A 23 -6.83 7.43 18.56
CA GLN A 23 -6.46 6.25 17.78
C GLN A 23 -4.95 5.98 17.81
N PHE A 24 -4.12 7.02 17.84
CA PHE A 24 -2.66 6.90 17.90
C PHE A 24 -2.24 6.30 19.24
N LEU A 25 -2.76 6.84 20.34
CA LEU A 25 -2.47 6.38 21.70
C LEU A 25 -2.91 4.93 21.91
N VAL A 26 -4.07 4.54 21.39
CA VAL A 26 -4.53 3.14 21.40
C VAL A 26 -3.55 2.24 20.64
N CYS A 27 -3.13 2.65 19.43
CA CYS A 27 -2.15 1.87 18.66
C CYS A 27 -0.79 1.79 19.36
N GLN A 28 -0.37 2.86 20.03
CA GLN A 28 0.86 2.91 20.80
C GLN A 28 0.81 1.92 21.98
N GLY A 29 -0.29 1.88 22.74
CA GLY A 29 -0.45 0.90 23.82
C GLY A 29 -0.43 -0.55 23.33
N VAL A 30 -1.08 -0.84 22.21
CA VAL A 30 -1.02 -2.19 21.59
C VAL A 30 0.41 -2.51 21.13
N ALA A 31 1.10 -1.55 20.52
CA ALA A 31 2.47 -1.72 20.06
C ALA A 31 3.45 -1.94 21.21
N GLU A 32 3.27 -1.26 22.34
CA GLU A 32 4.09 -1.43 23.55
C GLU A 32 3.96 -2.85 24.12
N LEU A 33 2.73 -3.37 24.20
CA LEU A 33 2.45 -4.71 24.74
C LEU A 33 2.89 -5.83 23.79
N THR A 34 2.63 -5.68 22.49
CA THR A 34 2.77 -6.77 21.50
C THR A 34 4.05 -6.66 20.68
N ARG A 35 4.72 -5.50 20.72
CA ARG A 35 5.79 -5.10 19.80
C ARG A 35 5.36 -5.07 18.33
N ILE A 36 4.05 -5.08 18.04
CA ILE A 36 3.51 -5.08 16.68
C ILE A 36 2.64 -3.84 16.51
N TRP A 37 2.93 -3.03 15.49
CA TRP A 37 2.06 -1.91 15.16
C TRP A 37 0.80 -2.45 14.46
N PRO A 38 -0.42 -2.08 14.87
CA PRO A 38 -1.65 -2.55 14.24
C PRO A 38 -1.67 -2.25 12.74
N VAL A 39 -1.53 -3.29 11.92
CA VAL A 39 -1.20 -3.15 10.48
C VAL A 39 -2.28 -2.40 9.70
N LYS A 40 -3.56 -2.59 10.03
CA LYS A 40 -4.69 -1.89 9.40
C LYS A 40 -4.78 -0.40 9.76
N GLN A 41 -4.12 0.02 10.84
CA GLN A 41 -4.10 1.42 11.31
C GLN A 41 -2.81 2.16 10.87
N ALA A 42 -1.86 1.43 10.28
CA ALA A 42 -0.62 1.98 9.76
C ALA A 42 -0.83 2.60 8.38
N LEU A 43 -0.24 3.79 8.18
CA LEU A 43 0.10 4.23 6.83
C LEU A 43 1.58 3.94 6.62
N ASP A 44 1.97 3.77 5.37
CA ASP A 44 3.36 3.47 5.05
C ASP A 44 4.25 4.69 5.28
N HIS A 45 5.53 4.44 5.51
CA HIS A 45 6.52 5.46 5.75
C HIS A 45 6.86 6.29 4.50
N GLY A 46 7.40 7.48 4.73
CA GLY A 46 7.89 8.38 3.68
C GLY A 46 6.82 8.74 2.66
N SER A 47 7.23 8.87 1.40
CA SER A 47 6.32 9.18 0.28
C SER A 47 5.34 8.06 -0.05
N ALA A 48 5.58 6.83 0.44
CA ALA A 48 4.66 5.71 0.24
C ALA A 48 3.31 5.92 0.92
N GLY A 49 3.29 6.65 2.05
CA GLY A 49 2.06 6.96 2.78
C GLY A 49 1.00 7.64 1.92
N LYS A 50 1.39 8.60 1.08
CA LYS A 50 0.47 9.29 0.15
C LYS A 50 -0.16 8.34 -0.87
N HIS A 51 0.64 7.41 -1.41
CA HIS A 51 0.15 6.43 -2.36
C HIS A 51 -0.74 5.37 -1.68
N HIS A 52 -0.42 4.99 -0.45
CA HIS A 52 -1.23 4.10 0.37
C HIS A 52 -2.59 4.74 0.67
N GLU A 53 -2.64 6.00 1.09
CA GLU A 53 -3.90 6.71 1.32
C GLU A 53 -4.77 6.79 0.04
N ARG A 54 -4.14 7.11 -1.10
CA ARG A 54 -4.83 7.12 -2.39
C ARG A 54 -5.40 5.74 -2.74
N ALA A 55 -4.65 4.66 -2.52
CA ALA A 55 -5.11 3.30 -2.76
C ALA A 55 -6.28 2.91 -1.84
N LEU A 56 -6.23 3.26 -0.55
CA LEU A 56 -7.35 3.05 0.38
C LEU A 56 -8.63 3.77 -0.07
N SER A 57 -8.50 5.02 -0.52
CA SER A 57 -9.63 5.80 -1.05
C SER A 57 -10.23 5.15 -2.30
N LEU A 58 -9.40 4.76 -3.27
CA LEU A 58 -9.84 4.08 -4.49
C LEU A 58 -10.49 2.72 -4.20
N ALA A 59 -9.93 1.96 -3.25
CA ALA A 59 -10.47 0.66 -2.87
C ALA A 59 -11.84 0.79 -2.18
N ARG A 60 -12.04 1.83 -1.35
CA ARG A 60 -13.35 2.17 -0.77
C ARG A 60 -14.37 2.51 -1.85
N GLU A 61 -14.02 3.42 -2.75
CA GLU A 61 -14.91 3.85 -3.84
C GLU A 61 -15.24 2.69 -4.80
N ALA A 62 -14.30 1.77 -5.02
CA ALA A 62 -14.53 0.55 -5.80
C ALA A 62 -15.31 -0.55 -5.04
N GLY A 63 -15.55 -0.40 -3.73
CA GLY A 63 -16.21 -1.40 -2.89
C GLY A 63 -15.38 -2.66 -2.62
N ILE A 64 -14.05 -2.54 -2.62
CA ILE A 64 -13.10 -3.67 -2.49
C ILE A 64 -12.00 -3.37 -1.46
N LEU A 65 -12.31 -2.57 -0.43
CA LEU A 65 -11.34 -2.18 0.61
C LEU A 65 -10.71 -3.40 1.29
N GLU A 66 -11.51 -4.37 1.70
CA GLU A 66 -11.02 -5.58 2.37
C GLU A 66 -10.08 -6.39 1.47
N GLU A 67 -10.42 -6.54 0.18
CA GLU A 67 -9.56 -7.21 -0.81
C GLU A 67 -8.22 -6.50 -0.96
N TYR A 68 -8.21 -5.16 -0.92
CA TYR A 68 -6.98 -4.36 -0.93
C TYR A 68 -6.15 -4.56 0.34
N GLU A 69 -6.78 -4.56 1.52
CA GLU A 69 -6.08 -4.79 2.78
C GLU A 69 -5.43 -6.17 2.85
N LEU A 70 -6.14 -7.22 2.43
CA LEU A 70 -5.62 -8.58 2.35
C LEU A 70 -4.46 -8.68 1.36
N ALA A 71 -4.59 -8.06 0.18
CA ALA A 71 -3.51 -8.02 -0.80
C ALA A 71 -2.22 -7.39 -0.24
N ARG A 72 -2.37 -6.36 0.61
CA ARG A 72 -1.24 -5.69 1.26
C ARG A 72 -0.58 -6.55 2.34
N LEU A 73 -1.35 -7.45 2.96
CA LEU A 73 -0.85 -8.46 3.90
C LEU A 73 -0.18 -9.66 3.23
N GLY A 74 -0.12 -9.68 1.89
CA GLY A 74 0.56 -10.72 1.13
C GLY A 74 -0.37 -11.76 0.51
N GLU A 75 -1.69 -11.64 0.70
CA GLU A 75 -2.64 -12.53 0.05
C GLU A 75 -2.58 -12.38 -1.48
N PRO A 76 -2.68 -13.48 -2.26
CA PRO A 76 -2.71 -13.41 -3.70
C PRO A 76 -3.85 -12.52 -4.21
N SER A 77 -3.51 -11.47 -4.97
CA SER A 77 -4.48 -10.52 -5.48
C SER A 77 -4.07 -9.95 -6.84
N TRP A 78 -5.07 -9.64 -7.66
CA TRP A 78 -4.86 -8.95 -8.93
C TRP A 78 -4.28 -7.53 -8.74
N ILE A 79 -4.51 -6.92 -7.57
CA ILE A 79 -4.07 -5.56 -7.26
C ILE A 79 -2.54 -5.50 -7.20
N THR A 80 -1.91 -6.56 -6.68
CA THR A 80 -0.46 -6.70 -6.53
C THR A 80 0.20 -7.49 -7.67
N ASP A 81 -0.60 -8.11 -8.55
CA ASP A 81 -0.12 -8.91 -9.69
C ASP A 81 0.21 -8.06 -10.92
N ARG A 82 1.52 -7.90 -11.16
CA ARG A 82 2.05 -7.18 -12.33
C ARG A 82 1.79 -7.89 -13.67
N LYS A 83 1.52 -9.20 -13.66
CA LYS A 83 1.30 -10.00 -14.89
C LYS A 83 -0.03 -9.70 -15.57
N LEU A 84 -0.96 -9.05 -14.88
CA LEU A 84 -2.25 -8.67 -15.45
C LEU A 84 -2.17 -7.46 -16.39
N HIS A 85 -1.02 -6.77 -16.43
CA HIS A 85 -0.76 -5.67 -17.36
C HIS A 85 -1.90 -4.64 -17.44
N VAL A 86 -2.48 -4.30 -16.27
CA VAL A 86 -3.64 -3.42 -16.18
C VAL A 86 -3.28 -1.96 -16.55
N PHE A 87 -2.04 -1.57 -16.30
CA PHE A 87 -1.48 -0.26 -16.63
C PHE A 87 -0.09 -0.37 -17.30
N GLY A 88 0.27 0.65 -18.09
CA GLY A 88 1.55 0.81 -18.76
C GLY A 88 2.52 1.68 -17.95
N LYS A 89 3.67 2.04 -18.53
CA LYS A 89 4.77 2.73 -17.81
C LYS A 89 4.36 4.02 -17.08
N LYS A 90 3.36 4.75 -17.60
CA LYS A 90 2.86 6.03 -17.05
C LYS A 90 1.57 5.88 -16.21
N GLY A 91 1.21 4.67 -15.79
CA GLY A 91 -0.07 4.42 -15.09
C GLY A 91 -1.31 4.48 -15.98
N ARG A 92 -1.15 4.79 -17.27
CA ARG A 92 -2.23 4.75 -18.25
C ARG A 92 -2.58 3.31 -18.58
N LEU A 93 -3.85 3.03 -18.85
CA LEU A 93 -4.28 1.73 -19.38
C LEU A 93 -3.43 1.24 -20.54
N ILE A 94 -3.21 -0.06 -20.55
CA ILE A 94 -2.77 -0.77 -21.74
C ILE A 94 -3.98 -1.00 -22.66
N ASN A 95 -3.81 -0.74 -23.95
CA ASN A 95 -4.87 -0.81 -24.96
C ASN A 95 -5.65 -2.13 -24.91
N GLY A 96 -6.90 -2.08 -24.44
CA GLY A 96 -8.03 -3.00 -24.67
C GLY A 96 -7.85 -4.52 -24.52
N ARG A 97 -6.64 -4.99 -24.21
CA ARG A 97 -6.22 -6.40 -24.24
C ARG A 97 -5.84 -6.92 -22.86
N ALA A 98 -5.66 -6.03 -21.88
CA ALA A 98 -5.46 -6.43 -20.49
C ALA A 98 -6.64 -7.31 -20.03
N LEU A 99 -6.34 -8.36 -19.27
CA LEU A 99 -7.38 -9.20 -18.68
C LEU A 99 -8.17 -8.37 -17.66
N CYS A 100 -9.50 -8.54 -17.65
CA CYS A 100 -10.35 -7.91 -16.66
C CYS A 100 -10.03 -8.50 -15.28
N PRO A 101 -9.57 -7.71 -14.30
CA PRO A 101 -9.22 -8.24 -12.99
C PRO A 101 -10.43 -8.81 -12.24
N ARG A 102 -11.62 -8.25 -12.50
CA ARG A 102 -12.90 -8.75 -11.97
C ARG A 102 -13.43 -9.98 -12.70
N LYS A 103 -12.72 -10.48 -13.72
CA LYS A 103 -13.08 -11.65 -14.54
C LYS A 103 -14.44 -11.52 -15.25
N CYS A 104 -14.96 -10.31 -15.41
CA CYS A 104 -16.20 -10.06 -16.13
C CYS A 104 -16.08 -10.60 -17.57
N LYS A 105 -17.07 -11.40 -17.98
CA LYS A 105 -17.17 -11.88 -19.36
C LYS A 105 -18.05 -10.93 -20.16
N ARG A 106 -17.63 -10.56 -21.37
CA ARG A 106 -18.48 -9.78 -22.28
C ARG A 106 -18.29 -10.24 -23.72
N ARG A 107 -19.34 -10.09 -24.53
CA ARG A 107 -19.30 -10.39 -25.96
C ARG A 107 -18.52 -9.32 -26.71
N ALA A 108 -17.51 -9.74 -27.48
CA ALA A 108 -16.71 -8.91 -28.35
C ALA A 108 -16.48 -9.67 -29.67
N ARG A 109 -16.86 -9.08 -30.81
CA ARG A 109 -16.73 -9.71 -32.14
C ARG A 109 -17.26 -11.16 -32.15
N GLY A 110 -18.45 -11.36 -31.59
CA GLY A 110 -19.12 -12.67 -31.53
C GLY A 110 -18.63 -13.63 -30.43
N ARG A 111 -17.49 -13.40 -29.78
CA ARG A 111 -16.91 -14.29 -28.76
C ARG A 111 -17.00 -13.70 -27.35
N MET A 112 -17.07 -14.57 -26.33
CA MET A 112 -16.99 -14.15 -24.93
C MET A 112 -15.52 -13.92 -24.55
N VAL A 113 -15.18 -12.68 -24.20
CA VAL A 113 -13.82 -12.29 -23.80
C VAL A 113 -13.82 -11.77 -22.37
N ARG A 114 -12.66 -11.90 -21.70
CA ARG A 114 -12.41 -11.35 -20.36
C ARG A 114 -11.43 -10.18 -20.43
N THR A 115 -11.66 -9.24 -21.33
CA THR A 115 -10.77 -8.07 -21.48
C THR A 115 -11.33 -6.84 -20.79
N LEU A 116 -10.43 -6.02 -20.25
CA LEU A 116 -10.76 -4.74 -19.64
C LEU A 116 -10.95 -3.66 -20.72
N ARG A 117 -12.17 -3.57 -21.27
CA ARG A 117 -12.53 -2.61 -22.31
C ARG A 117 -12.68 -1.18 -21.79
N ALA A 118 -12.59 -0.22 -22.72
CA ALA A 118 -12.67 1.21 -22.45
C ALA A 118 -14.00 1.71 -21.91
N ASP A 119 -15.08 1.04 -22.26
CA ASP A 119 -16.44 1.37 -21.87
C ASP A 119 -16.89 0.65 -20.59
N CYS A 120 -15.95 0.22 -19.74
CA CYS A 120 -16.27 -0.31 -18.41
C CYS A 120 -16.17 0.83 -17.39
N ASP A 121 -17.27 1.13 -16.70
CA ASP A 121 -17.35 2.27 -15.77
C ASP A 121 -16.36 2.13 -14.60
N LYS A 122 -16.12 0.89 -14.16
CA LYS A 122 -15.15 0.57 -13.10
C LYS A 122 -13.72 0.44 -13.62
N ARG A 123 -13.45 0.67 -14.91
CA ARG A 123 -12.13 0.49 -15.50
C ARG A 123 -11.09 1.40 -14.87
N GLN A 124 -11.37 2.70 -14.88
CA GLN A 124 -10.39 3.71 -14.51
C GLN A 124 -10.00 3.55 -13.04
N ILE A 125 -10.99 3.38 -12.16
CA ILE A 125 -10.76 3.19 -10.72
C ILE A 125 -9.91 1.93 -10.41
N LEU A 126 -10.11 0.82 -11.13
CA LEU A 126 -9.31 -0.39 -10.93
C LEU A 126 -7.86 -0.22 -11.41
N VAL A 127 -7.67 0.50 -12.51
CA VAL A 127 -6.34 0.83 -13.06
C VAL A 127 -5.59 1.75 -12.11
N ASP A 128 -6.26 2.81 -11.64
CA ASP A 128 -5.70 3.78 -10.72
C ASP A 128 -5.34 3.12 -9.39
N LEU A 129 -6.17 2.18 -8.89
CA LEU A 129 -5.88 1.43 -7.68
C LEU A 129 -4.61 0.59 -7.83
N ALA A 130 -4.52 -0.21 -8.90
CA ALA A 130 -3.35 -1.03 -9.17
C ALA A 130 -2.09 -0.19 -9.37
N TYR A 131 -2.21 0.98 -10.00
CA TYR A 131 -1.10 1.89 -10.19
C TYR A 131 -0.67 2.59 -8.89
N ALA A 132 -1.63 3.02 -8.06
CA ALA A 132 -1.35 3.58 -6.74
C ALA A 132 -0.60 2.58 -5.85
N GLU A 133 -1.03 1.31 -5.86
CA GLU A 133 -0.33 0.23 -5.15
C GLU A 133 1.09 0.00 -5.70
N HIS A 134 1.28 0.05 -7.02
CA HIS A 134 2.60 -0.02 -7.62
C HIS A 134 3.53 1.12 -7.15
N LEU A 135 3.03 2.36 -7.15
CA LEU A 135 3.77 3.52 -6.68
C LEU A 135 4.09 3.42 -5.19
N ARG A 136 3.14 2.97 -4.37
CA ARG A 136 3.32 2.71 -2.94
C ARG A 136 4.47 1.75 -2.69
N ARG A 137 4.45 0.57 -3.33
CA ARG A 137 5.51 -0.44 -3.19
C ARG A 137 6.88 0.09 -3.63
N LYS A 138 6.92 0.84 -4.73
CA LYS A 138 8.17 1.46 -5.20
C LYS A 138 8.70 2.48 -4.20
N ALA A 139 7.85 3.39 -3.73
CA ALA A 139 8.21 4.42 -2.76
C ALA A 139 8.63 3.83 -1.42
N LEU A 140 7.94 2.79 -0.94
CA LEU A 140 8.27 2.13 0.32
C LEU A 140 9.62 1.42 0.23
N LYS A 141 9.91 0.74 -0.90
CA LYS A 141 11.21 0.14 -1.13
C LYS A 141 12.31 1.21 -1.12
N GLN A 142 12.11 2.32 -1.84
CA GLN A 142 13.07 3.42 -1.88
C GLN A 142 13.31 3.99 -0.48
N TYR A 143 12.25 4.25 0.28
CA TYR A 143 12.36 4.76 1.66
C TYR A 143 13.27 3.87 2.51
N TRP A 144 13.05 2.55 2.51
CA TRP A 144 13.91 1.66 3.30
C TRP A 144 15.35 1.59 2.78
N GLN A 145 15.56 1.69 1.47
CA GLN A 145 16.91 1.80 0.91
C GLN A 145 17.63 3.06 1.38
N ASP A 146 16.94 4.20 1.41
CA ASP A 146 17.50 5.48 1.85
C ASP A 146 17.85 5.44 3.34
N VAL A 147 16.95 4.91 4.18
CA VAL A 147 17.18 4.77 5.63
C VAL A 147 18.35 3.81 5.93
N ILE A 148 18.47 2.72 5.18
CA ILE A 148 19.61 1.81 5.32
C ILE A 148 20.90 2.50 4.90
N ALA A 149 20.88 3.23 3.78
CA ALA A 149 22.04 3.94 3.26
C ALA A 149 22.52 5.09 4.18
N SER A 150 21.61 5.70 4.95
CA SER A 150 21.98 6.71 5.95
C SER A 150 22.59 6.12 7.23
N GLY A 151 22.68 4.78 7.35
CA GLY A 151 23.27 4.11 8.49
C GLY A 151 22.40 4.08 9.74
N GLU A 152 21.10 4.38 9.60
CA GLU A 152 20.14 4.34 10.71
C GLU A 152 20.04 2.94 11.29
N LYS A 153 19.99 2.86 12.62
CA LYS A 153 19.98 1.59 13.35
C LYS A 153 18.59 1.21 13.79
N CYS A 154 18.32 -0.10 13.83
CA CYS A 154 17.08 -0.59 14.38
C CYS A 154 17.04 -0.36 15.89
N CYS A 155 15.99 0.29 16.41
CA CYS A 155 15.77 0.44 17.85
C CYS A 155 15.39 -0.88 18.56
N ARG A 156 15.14 -1.96 17.81
CA ARG A 156 14.75 -3.31 18.28
C ARG A 156 13.47 -3.37 19.13
N THR A 157 12.70 -2.29 19.20
CA THR A 157 11.43 -2.25 19.94
C THR A 157 10.29 -2.95 19.20
N MET A 158 10.26 -2.83 17.87
CA MET A 158 9.16 -3.35 17.02
C MET A 158 9.57 -4.64 16.30
N ARG A 159 8.69 -5.65 16.35
CA ARG A 159 8.78 -6.88 15.55
C ARG A 159 8.49 -6.57 14.09
N GLY A 160 9.21 -7.24 13.19
CA GLY A 160 9.02 -7.07 11.74
C GLY A 160 9.56 -5.75 11.17
N CYS A 161 10.39 -5.02 11.93
CA CYS A 161 11.09 -3.84 11.41
C CYS A 161 12.08 -4.26 10.31
N PRO A 162 12.01 -3.69 9.08
CA PRO A 162 12.93 -4.02 8.00
C PRO A 162 14.41 -3.76 8.33
N LEU A 163 14.71 -2.79 9.21
CA LEU A 163 16.08 -2.53 9.65
C LEU A 163 16.65 -3.67 10.51
N ALA A 164 15.82 -4.32 11.34
CA ALA A 164 16.28 -5.47 12.13
C ALA A 164 16.73 -6.60 11.20
N ALA A 165 15.90 -6.94 10.21
CA ALA A 165 16.22 -7.99 9.24
C ALA A 165 17.49 -7.69 8.43
N HIS A 166 17.69 -6.42 8.05
CA HIS A 166 18.90 -6.00 7.36
C HIS A 166 20.16 -6.11 8.24
N GLU A 167 20.09 -5.64 9.48
CA GLU A 167 21.20 -5.75 10.44
C GLU A 167 21.54 -7.21 10.78
N ASP A 168 20.51 -8.05 10.96
CA ASP A 168 20.69 -9.48 11.28
C ASP A 168 21.38 -10.21 10.11
N GLN A 169 20.98 -9.92 8.87
CA GLN A 169 21.65 -10.47 7.69
C GLN A 169 23.10 -9.99 7.59
N ALA A 170 23.35 -8.70 7.83
CA ALA A 170 24.70 -8.15 7.76
C ALA A 170 25.65 -8.75 8.81
N ALA A 171 25.13 -9.11 10.00
CA ALA A 171 25.89 -9.80 11.02
C ALA A 171 26.28 -11.23 10.59
N MET A 172 25.31 -11.99 10.05
CA MET A 172 25.55 -13.34 9.54
C MET A 172 26.60 -13.36 8.40
N ASP A 173 26.49 -12.43 7.45
CA ASP A 173 27.44 -12.31 6.33
C ASP A 173 28.86 -11.92 6.76
N GLY A 174 28.99 -11.30 7.94
CA GLY A 174 30.28 -10.92 8.54
C GLY A 174 30.96 -12.08 9.26
N GLU A 175 30.17 -12.94 9.91
CA GLU A 175 30.66 -14.15 10.60
C GLU A 175 31.14 -15.23 9.61
N GLU A 176 30.53 -15.35 8.43
CA GLU A 176 30.99 -16.29 7.39
C GLU A 176 32.32 -15.87 6.71
N LYS A 177 32.75 -14.63 6.89
CA LYS A 177 33.96 -14.06 6.25
C LYS A 177 35.14 -13.86 7.21
N GLY A 178 34.96 -14.13 8.50
CA GLY A 178 36.00 -14.06 9.54
C GLY A 178 36.59 -15.41 9.86
#